data_AF-A0A7T8WJ88-F1
#
_entry.id   AF-A0A7T8WJ88-F1
#
_cell.length_a   1.000
_cell.length_b   1.000
_cell.length_c   1.000
_cell.angle_alpha   90.00
_cell.angle_beta   90.00
_cell.angle_gamma   90.00
#
_symmetry.space_group_name_H-M   'P 1'
#
loop_
_entity.id
_entity.type
_entity.pdbx_description
1 polymer ?
#
loop_
_entity_poly.entity_id
_entity_poly.type
_entity_poly.pdbx_seq_one_letter_code
_entity_poly.pdbx_strand_id
1 'polypeptide(L)'
;NPVAVPFVPISGWNGDNMLEPSDKMPWFKGWAIERKEGKADGKCLIEALDAILPPSRPTDKPLRLPLQDVYKIGGIGTVPVGRVETGVLKPGMVVTFAPVALTTEVKSVEMHHEALQEAVPGDNV
;
A
#
# COMPACT_ATOMS: atom_id res chain seq x y z
N ASN A 1 14.43 -25.35 0.77
CA ASN A 1 14.17 -24.11 1.53
C ASN A 1 13.65 -23.06 0.56
N PRO A 2 12.55 -22.36 0.85
CA PRO A 2 12.09 -21.30 -0.04
C PRO A 2 13.15 -20.20 -0.09
N VAL A 3 13.79 -20.03 -1.24
CA VAL A 3 14.93 -19.10 -1.40
C VAL A 3 14.50 -17.63 -1.22
N ALA A 4 13.21 -17.34 -1.28
CA ALA A 4 12.66 -15.99 -1.14
C ALA A 4 12.31 -15.57 0.31
N VAL A 5 12.43 -16.47 1.29
CA VAL A 5 11.98 -16.26 2.67
C VAL A 5 13.19 -16.19 3.60
N PRO A 6 13.39 -15.07 4.32
CA PRO A 6 14.47 -14.97 5.29
C PRO A 6 14.13 -15.78 6.54
N PHE A 7 15.09 -16.54 7.05
CA PHE A 7 14.96 -17.27 8.32
C PHE A 7 15.88 -16.63 9.35
N VAL A 8 15.29 -15.96 10.34
CA VAL A 8 16.04 -15.22 11.37
C VAL A 8 15.79 -15.86 12.74
N PRO A 9 16.79 -16.46 13.40
CA PRO A 9 16.65 -16.89 14.78
C PRO A 9 16.66 -15.66 15.70
N ILE A 10 15.59 -15.50 16.50
CA ILE A 10 15.39 -14.32 17.35
C ILE A 10 15.04 -14.73 18.79
N SER A 11 15.23 -13.80 19.73
CA SER A 11 14.56 -13.80 21.02
C SER A 11 13.76 -12.52 21.16
N GLY A 12 12.44 -12.60 20.98
CA GLY A 12 11.56 -11.43 21.10
C GLY A 12 11.58 -10.80 22.50
N TRP A 13 11.84 -11.59 23.54
CA TRP A 13 11.92 -11.09 24.92
C TRP A 13 13.23 -10.35 25.21
N ASN A 14 14.36 -10.87 24.73
CA ASN A 14 15.69 -10.33 25.04
C ASN A 14 16.22 -9.37 23.97
N GLY A 15 15.55 -9.26 22.82
CA GLY A 15 15.98 -8.42 21.70
C GLY A 15 17.03 -9.05 20.78
N ASP A 16 17.43 -10.30 21.01
CA ASP A 16 18.49 -10.97 20.23
C ASP A 16 18.12 -11.05 18.74
N ASN A 17 18.99 -10.54 17.85
CA ASN A 17 18.79 -10.43 16.40
C ASN A 17 17.52 -9.65 15.97
N MET A 18 16.92 -8.85 16.85
CA MET A 18 15.75 -8.03 16.49
C MET A 18 16.21 -6.79 15.71
N LEU A 19 17.02 -5.96 16.37
CA LEU A 19 17.60 -4.72 15.82
C LEU A 19 19.11 -4.86 15.63
N GLU A 20 19.78 -5.50 16.59
CA GLU A 20 21.23 -5.68 16.61
C GLU A 20 21.59 -7.18 16.61
N PRO A 21 22.75 -7.56 16.04
CA PRO A 21 23.22 -8.93 16.09
C PRO A 21 23.42 -9.42 17.53
N SER A 22 23.01 -10.66 17.80
CA SER A 22 23.26 -11.29 19.10
C SER A 22 24.61 -12.00 19.14
N ASP A 23 25.35 -11.77 20.22
CA ASP A 23 26.58 -12.51 20.53
C ASP A 23 26.32 -13.94 21.01
N LYS A 24 25.07 -14.26 21.40
CA LYS A 24 24.67 -15.61 21.88
C LYS A 24 24.52 -16.62 20.75
N MET A 25 24.55 -16.16 19.50
CA MET A 25 24.35 -17.00 18.31
C MET A 25 25.54 -16.93 17.35
N PRO A 26 26.76 -17.35 17.78
CA PRO A 26 27.97 -17.27 16.94
C PRO A 26 27.91 -18.19 15.71
N TRP A 27 27.04 -19.20 15.75
CA TRP A 27 26.77 -20.14 14.64
C TRP A 27 25.96 -19.49 13.51
N PHE A 28 25.16 -18.46 13.80
CA PHE A 28 24.32 -17.81 12.81
C PHE A 28 25.12 -16.77 12.03
N LYS A 29 25.31 -17.03 10.72
CA LYS A 29 26.09 -16.16 9.82
C LYS A 29 25.25 -15.11 9.10
N GLY A 30 23.93 -15.17 9.23
CA GLY A 30 22.99 -14.31 8.51
C GLY A 30 21.99 -15.14 7.71
N TRP A 31 20.95 -14.46 7.25
CA TRP A 31 19.99 -14.93 6.28
C TRP A 31 20.33 -14.34 4.91
N ALA A 32 19.93 -15.05 3.86
CA ALA A 32 20.03 -14.56 2.49
C ALA A 32 18.80 -15.03 1.72
N ILE A 33 18.28 -14.16 0.86
CA ILE A 33 17.14 -14.44 0.00
C ILE A 33 17.40 -14.07 -1.46
N GLU A 34 16.74 -14.78 -2.35
CA GLU A 34 16.74 -14.55 -3.79
C GLU A 34 15.29 -14.51 -4.29
N ARG A 35 14.94 -13.39 -4.91
CA ARG A 35 13.65 -13.15 -5.57
C ARG A 35 13.90 -12.78 -7.03
N LYS A 36 12.84 -12.74 -7.85
CA LYS A 36 12.97 -12.33 -9.26
C LYS A 36 13.44 -10.88 -9.38
N GLU A 37 13.09 -10.08 -8.38
CA GLU A 37 13.28 -8.64 -8.31
C GLU A 37 14.62 -8.25 -7.66
N GLY A 38 15.35 -9.19 -7.06
CA GLY A 38 16.65 -8.93 -6.42
C GLY A 38 17.07 -9.96 -5.37
N LYS A 39 18.33 -9.86 -4.93
CA LYS A 39 18.88 -10.59 -3.78
C LYS A 39 19.03 -9.64 -2.60
N ALA A 40 18.86 -10.16 -1.39
CA ALA A 40 19.10 -9.43 -0.15
C ALA A 40 19.65 -10.39 0.92
N ASP A 41 20.46 -9.85 1.83
CA ASP A 41 21.03 -10.58 2.95
C ASP A 41 21.12 -9.67 4.18
N GLY A 42 21.25 -10.29 5.35
CA GLY A 42 21.33 -9.59 6.63
C GLY A 42 21.43 -10.57 7.79
N LYS A 43 21.35 -10.05 9.01
CA LYS A 43 21.47 -10.83 10.26
C LYS A 43 20.34 -10.54 11.24
N CYS A 44 19.77 -9.36 11.22
CA CYS A 44 18.68 -8.95 12.10
C CYS A 44 17.31 -9.07 11.44
N LEU A 45 16.26 -9.07 12.26
CA LEU A 45 14.87 -9.04 11.82
C LEU A 45 14.54 -7.73 11.12
N ILE A 46 15.05 -6.60 11.63
CA ILE A 46 14.83 -5.29 10.99
C ILE A 46 15.33 -5.27 9.54
N GLU A 47 16.52 -5.81 9.28
CA GLU A 47 17.08 -5.90 7.93
C GLU A 47 16.21 -6.80 7.02
N ALA A 48 15.60 -7.86 7.59
CA ALA A 48 14.71 -8.74 6.85
C ALA A 48 13.39 -8.04 6.49
N LEU A 49 12.91 -7.11 7.34
CA LEU A 49 11.75 -6.27 7.08
C LEU A 49 12.09 -5.18 6.05
N ASP A 50 13.26 -4.56 6.14
CA ASP A 50 13.72 -3.55 5.16
C ASP A 50 13.94 -4.17 3.77
N ALA A 51 14.27 -5.46 3.70
CA ALA A 51 14.34 -6.23 2.47
C ALA A 51 12.97 -6.61 1.87
N ILE A 52 11.85 -6.23 2.49
CA ILE A 52 10.52 -6.38 1.89
C ILE A 52 10.40 -5.35 0.76
N LEU A 53 10.17 -5.86 -0.45
CA LEU A 53 9.90 -4.98 -1.58
C LEU A 53 8.51 -4.36 -1.42
N PRO A 54 8.38 -3.03 -1.54
CA PRO A 54 7.08 -2.40 -1.44
C PRO A 54 6.16 -2.95 -2.55
N PRO A 55 4.89 -3.27 -2.23
CA PRO A 55 3.96 -3.75 -3.24
C PRO A 55 3.75 -2.65 -4.30
N SER A 56 3.73 -3.06 -5.57
CA SER A 56 3.40 -2.14 -6.66
C SER A 56 1.96 -1.65 -6.51
N ARG A 57 1.77 -0.33 -6.49
CA ARG A 57 0.42 0.25 -6.47
C ARG A 57 -0.25 -0.03 -7.82
N PRO A 58 -1.51 -0.52 -7.84
CA PRO A 58 -2.17 -0.92 -9.08
C PRO A 58 -2.72 0.28 -9.88
N THR A 59 -1.86 1.23 -10.25
CA THR A 59 -2.21 2.45 -11.01
C THR A 59 -2.61 2.15 -12.46
N ASP A 60 -2.03 1.10 -13.05
CA ASP A 60 -2.27 0.72 -14.45
C ASP A 60 -3.57 -0.09 -14.65
N LYS A 61 -4.23 -0.46 -13.55
CA LYS A 61 -5.52 -1.17 -13.59
C LYS A 61 -6.67 -0.16 -13.78
N PRO A 62 -7.83 -0.61 -14.29
CA PRO A 62 -9.02 0.26 -14.36
C PRO A 62 -9.41 0.81 -12.98
N LEU A 63 -9.98 2.02 -12.96
CA LEU A 63 -10.44 2.66 -11.72
C LEU A 63 -11.47 1.80 -10.98
N ARG A 64 -11.23 1.54 -9.70
CA ARG A 64 -12.21 0.97 -8.77
C ARG A 64 -12.13 1.73 -7.46
N LEU A 65 -13.26 2.32 -7.07
CA LEU A 65 -13.41 3.12 -5.85
C LEU A 65 -14.73 2.69 -5.17
N PRO A 66 -14.67 1.76 -4.20
CA PRO A 66 -15.83 1.42 -3.38
C PRO A 66 -16.23 2.61 -2.51
N LEU A 67 -17.52 2.97 -2.57
CA LEU A 67 -18.06 4.06 -1.76
C LEU A 67 -18.22 3.60 -0.31
N GLN A 68 -17.72 4.41 0.61
CA GLN A 68 -17.93 4.26 2.04
C GLN A 68 -19.17 5.04 2.47
N ASP A 69 -19.23 6.32 2.10
CA ASP A 69 -20.32 7.22 2.44
C ASP A 69 -20.69 8.11 1.25
N VAL A 70 -21.89 8.70 1.31
CA VAL A 70 -22.35 9.68 0.34
C VAL A 70 -22.99 10.85 1.07
N TYR A 71 -22.44 12.05 0.86
CA TYR A 71 -22.91 13.28 1.48
C TYR A 71 -23.61 14.19 0.48
N LYS A 72 -24.46 15.07 0.98
CA LYS A 72 -25.07 16.16 0.20
C LYS A 72 -24.70 17.48 0.85
N ILE A 73 -23.78 18.22 0.22
CA ILE A 73 -23.24 19.46 0.74
C ILE A 73 -23.90 20.63 0.02
N GLY A 74 -24.48 21.57 0.79
CA GLY A 74 -25.12 22.76 0.24
C GLY A 74 -24.12 23.59 -0.57
N GLY A 75 -24.47 23.91 -1.82
CA GLY A 75 -23.61 24.68 -2.73
C GLY A 75 -22.62 23.86 -3.57
N ILE A 76 -22.34 22.60 -3.19
CA ILE A 76 -21.44 21.70 -3.95
C ILE A 76 -22.24 20.60 -4.66
N GLY A 77 -23.19 19.99 -3.97
CA GLY A 77 -23.99 18.88 -4.49
C GLY A 77 -23.69 17.56 -3.77
N THR A 78 -23.72 16.46 -4.54
CA THR A 78 -23.49 15.10 -4.01
C THR A 78 -22.00 14.79 -3.99
N VAL A 79 -21.48 14.39 -2.83
CA VAL A 79 -20.06 14.09 -2.61
C VAL A 79 -19.94 12.65 -2.09
N PRO A 80 -19.64 11.68 -2.96
CA PRO A 80 -19.30 10.33 -2.55
C PRO A 80 -17.87 10.28 -2.00
N VAL A 81 -17.65 9.50 -0.95
CA VAL A 81 -16.34 9.31 -0.31
C VAL A 81 -15.96 7.83 -0.35
N GLY A 82 -14.70 7.54 -0.62
CA GLY A 82 -14.21 6.17 -0.59
C GLY A 82 -12.70 6.06 -0.79
N ARG A 83 -12.24 4.81 -0.87
CA ARG A 83 -10.83 4.50 -1.11
C ARG A 83 -10.62 4.10 -2.56
N VAL A 84 -9.61 4.68 -3.21
CA VAL A 84 -9.17 4.18 -4.51
C VAL A 84 -8.47 2.84 -4.30
N GLU A 85 -9.03 1.76 -4.81
CA GLU A 85 -8.44 0.42 -4.70
C GLU A 85 -7.55 0.11 -5.90
N THR A 86 -7.95 0.53 -7.09
CA THR A 86 -7.18 0.37 -8.34
C THR A 86 -7.39 1.56 -9.26
N GLY A 87 -6.42 1.79 -10.16
CA GLY A 87 -6.45 2.88 -11.14
C GLY A 87 -6.21 4.26 -10.53
N VAL A 88 -6.52 5.29 -11.31
CA VAL A 88 -6.34 6.69 -10.93
C VAL A 88 -7.65 7.43 -11.16
N LEU A 89 -8.02 8.31 -10.22
CA LEU A 89 -9.17 9.20 -10.32
C LEU A 89 -8.66 10.64 -10.54
N LYS A 90 -9.18 11.33 -11.55
CA LYS A 90 -8.84 12.72 -11.85
C LYS A 90 -10.11 13.55 -12.05
N PRO A 91 -10.10 14.85 -11.71
CA PRO A 91 -11.11 15.78 -12.18
C PRO A 91 -11.26 15.72 -13.71
N GLY A 92 -12.50 15.82 -14.21
CA GLY A 92 -12.86 15.71 -15.62
C GLY A 92 -13.03 14.28 -16.14
N MET A 93 -12.71 13.26 -15.34
CA MET A 93 -12.99 11.87 -15.74
C MET A 93 -14.49 11.59 -15.73
N VAL A 94 -14.96 10.87 -16.75
CA VAL A 94 -16.31 10.31 -16.77
C VAL A 94 -16.27 8.95 -16.09
N VAL A 95 -17.00 8.82 -14.98
CA VAL A 95 -17.06 7.62 -14.14
C VAL A 95 -18.45 7.01 -14.15
N THR A 96 -18.51 5.69 -13.95
CA THR A 96 -19.77 4.94 -13.87
C THR A 96 -19.90 4.27 -12.52
N PHE A 97 -21.02 4.53 -11.84
CA PHE A 97 -21.36 3.93 -10.55
C PHE A 97 -22.11 2.61 -10.76
N ALA A 98 -21.50 1.52 -10.30
CA ALA A 98 -22.14 0.21 -10.24
C ALA A 98 -22.90 0.03 -8.90
N PRO A 99 -23.96 -0.80 -8.84
CA PRO A 99 -24.58 -1.54 -9.95
C PRO A 99 -25.57 -0.71 -10.77
N VAL A 100 -25.88 0.52 -10.35
CA VAL A 100 -26.92 1.38 -10.95
C VAL A 100 -26.63 1.85 -12.37
N ALA A 101 -25.39 1.67 -12.86
CA ALA A 101 -24.91 2.07 -14.18
C ALA A 101 -25.10 3.57 -14.48
N LEU A 102 -25.10 4.41 -13.44
CA LEU A 102 -25.15 5.86 -13.56
C LEU A 102 -23.77 6.37 -13.98
N THR A 103 -23.71 7.16 -15.05
CA THR A 103 -22.47 7.77 -15.52
C THR A 103 -22.49 9.28 -15.32
N THR A 104 -21.41 9.84 -14.78
CA THR A 104 -21.26 11.28 -14.56
C THR A 104 -19.80 11.69 -14.65
N GLU A 105 -19.55 12.98 -14.84
CA GLU A 105 -18.22 13.58 -14.79
C GLU A 105 -17.83 13.92 -13.34
N VAL A 106 -16.58 13.67 -12.99
CA VAL A 106 -15.97 14.05 -11.71
C VAL A 106 -15.58 15.53 -11.78
N LYS A 107 -16.13 16.37 -10.91
CA LYS A 107 -15.85 17.82 -10.94
C LYS A 107 -14.59 18.21 -10.18
N SER A 108 -14.38 17.65 -9.00
CA SER A 108 -13.18 17.82 -8.18
C SER A 108 -12.91 16.54 -7.41
N VAL A 109 -11.68 16.42 -6.90
CA VAL A 109 -11.25 15.35 -6.00
C VAL A 109 -10.52 16.04 -4.85
N GLU A 110 -10.84 15.66 -3.61
CA GLU A 110 -10.29 16.28 -2.41
C GLU A 110 -9.80 15.21 -1.43
N MET A 111 -8.69 15.46 -0.74
CA MET A 111 -8.22 14.63 0.37
C MET A 111 -7.81 15.56 1.51
N HIS A 112 -8.30 15.30 2.71
CA HIS A 112 -7.97 16.13 3.90
C HIS A 112 -8.18 17.65 3.69
N HIS A 113 -9.23 18.04 2.96
CA HIS A 113 -9.56 19.43 2.61
C HIS A 113 -8.61 20.12 1.61
N GLU A 114 -7.77 19.36 0.92
CA GLU A 114 -6.95 19.86 -0.18
C GLU A 114 -7.42 19.27 -1.52
N ALA A 115 -7.47 20.11 -2.55
CA ALA A 115 -7.81 19.68 -3.90
C ALA A 115 -6.65 18.91 -4.53
N LEU A 116 -6.95 17.75 -5.10
CA LEU A 116 -5.98 16.89 -5.77
C LEU A 116 -6.13 16.96 -7.29
N GLN A 117 -4.99 16.93 -7.99
CA GLN A 117 -4.95 16.78 -9.45
C GLN A 117 -5.26 15.34 -9.86
N GLU A 118 -4.89 14.38 -9.03
CA GLU A 118 -5.20 12.96 -9.17
C GLU A 118 -5.20 12.27 -7.81
N ALA A 119 -6.01 11.22 -7.66
CA ALA A 119 -6.00 10.31 -6.53
C ALA A 119 -5.59 8.92 -7.00
N VAL A 120 -4.68 8.29 -6.24
CA VAL A 120 -4.03 7.03 -6.59
C VAL A 120 -4.42 5.92 -5.60
N PRO A 121 -4.12 4.63 -5.90
CA PRO A 121 -4.52 3.54 -5.03
C PRO A 121 -3.99 3.71 -3.60
N GLY A 122 -4.89 3.63 -2.63
CA GLY A 122 -4.65 3.83 -1.20
C GLY A 122 -5.17 5.17 -0.65
N ASP A 123 -5.43 6.16 -1.50
CA ASP A 123 -5.97 7.46 -1.08
C ASP A 123 -7.44 7.32 -0.66
N ASN A 124 -7.83 8.05 0.38
CA ASN A 124 -9.22 8.17 0.81
C ASN A 124 -9.70 9.57 0.43
N VAL A 125 -10.59 9.64 -0.55
CA VAL A 125 -11.06 10.86 -1.23
C VAL A 125 -12.57 10.94 -1.31
#